data_AF-A0A3N7B1A3-F1
#
_entry.id   AF-A0A3N7B1A3-F1
#
_cell.length_a   1.000
_cell.length_b   1.000
_cell.length_c   1.000
_cell.angle_alpha   90.00
_cell.angle_beta   90.00
_cell.angle_gamma   90.00
#
_symmetry.space_group_name_H-M   'P 1'
#
loop_
_entity.id
_entity.type
_entity.pdbx_description
1 polymer ?
#
loop_
_entity_poly.entity_id
_entity_poly.type
_entity_poly.pdbx_seq_one_letter_code
_entity_poly.pdbx_strand_id
1 'polypeptide(L)'
;MDLIHNLSIGFGVAFTFTNLLYCLLGCILGTLIGVLPGIGPVATIAMLLPATYALPPVSALIMLAGIYYGAQYGGSTTAILVNLPGESSSVVTCIDGYQMARQGRAGPALAAAGLGSFFAGCVGTLILAAFAPPLTELAFKFGPAEYFSLMTLGLIGAVVLASGSLLKAVAMIVLGLLLGIVGTDVNSGVARFSFDIPELTDGIGFVVIAMGVFGYGEIIGNLSQPDDEREVFTHKVKGLWPTKDDFKRMMPAVLRGTALGSALGILPGGGALLASFASYALEKKIKMRPGEVPFGKGNIRGVASPESANNAGAQTSFIP
;
A
#
# COMPACT_ATOMS: atom_id res chain seq x y z
N MET A 1 32.14 0.57 -2.69
CA MET A 1 31.98 0.07 -4.07
C MET A 1 30.90 -1.01 -4.14
N ASP A 2 30.52 -1.60 -3.01
CA ASP A 2 29.57 -2.71 -2.92
C ASP A 2 28.12 -2.32 -3.24
N LEU A 3 27.68 -1.10 -2.89
CA LEU A 3 26.32 -0.65 -3.20
C LEU A 3 26.07 -0.57 -4.72
N ILE A 4 26.99 0.02 -5.47
CA ILE A 4 26.88 0.14 -6.94
C ILE A 4 26.91 -1.25 -7.58
N HIS A 5 27.74 -2.16 -7.06
CA HIS A 5 27.80 -3.54 -7.52
C HIS A 5 26.48 -4.28 -7.23
N ASN A 6 25.94 -4.18 -6.01
CA ASN A 6 24.66 -4.78 -5.64
C ASN A 6 23.50 -4.24 -6.49
N LEU A 7 23.47 -2.93 -6.74
CA LEU A 7 22.51 -2.32 -7.66
C LEU A 7 22.67 -2.86 -9.09
N SER A 8 23.90 -3.03 -9.58
CA SER A 8 24.14 -3.58 -10.92
C SER A 8 23.62 -5.01 -11.08
N ILE A 9 23.80 -5.86 -10.06
CA ILE A 9 23.23 -7.21 -10.02
C ILE A 9 21.70 -7.14 -9.98
N GLY A 10 21.14 -6.31 -9.10
CA GLY A 10 19.70 -6.12 -8.99
C GLY A 10 19.06 -5.67 -10.30
N PHE A 11 19.65 -4.70 -11.00
CA PHE A 11 19.19 -4.29 -12.32
C PHE A 11 19.34 -5.40 -13.37
N GLY A 12 20.41 -6.18 -13.34
CA GLY A 12 20.58 -7.34 -14.22
C GLY A 12 19.46 -8.36 -14.07
N VAL A 13 19.02 -8.61 -12.83
CA VAL A 13 17.89 -9.50 -12.54
C VAL A 13 16.55 -8.86 -12.92
N ALA A 14 16.33 -7.60 -12.55
CA ALA A 14 15.08 -6.90 -12.76
C ALA A 14 14.77 -6.66 -14.25
N PHE A 15 15.78 -6.38 -15.08
CA PHE A 15 15.62 -6.14 -16.52
C PHE A 15 15.52 -7.40 -17.37
N THR A 16 15.53 -8.59 -16.78
CA THR A 16 15.22 -9.80 -17.54
C THR A 16 13.79 -9.72 -18.08
N PHE A 17 13.59 -10.18 -19.32
CA PHE A 17 12.28 -10.11 -19.98
C PHE A 17 11.16 -10.76 -19.14
N THR A 18 11.46 -11.90 -18.51
CA THR A 18 10.55 -12.61 -17.61
C THR A 18 10.12 -11.74 -16.42
N ASN A 19 11.06 -11.08 -15.75
CA ASN A 19 10.74 -10.26 -14.58
C ASN A 19 10.02 -8.96 -14.96
N LEU A 20 10.36 -8.35 -16.11
CA LEU A 20 9.60 -7.21 -16.63
C LEU A 20 8.15 -7.59 -16.97
N LEU A 21 7.93 -8.79 -17.54
CA LEU A 21 6.59 -9.28 -17.84
C LEU A 21 5.78 -9.51 -16.56
N TYR A 22 6.36 -10.16 -15.55
CA TYR A 22 5.69 -10.38 -14.27
C TYR A 22 5.46 -9.07 -13.50
N CYS A 23 6.39 -8.12 -13.56
CA CYS A 23 6.20 -6.77 -13.02
C CYS A 23 5.03 -6.08 -13.71
N LEU A 24 4.98 -6.10 -15.05
CA LEU A 24 3.89 -5.50 -15.82
C LEU A 24 2.54 -6.13 -15.48
N LEU A 25 2.46 -7.46 -15.45
CA LEU A 25 1.25 -8.19 -15.07
C LEU A 25 0.81 -7.83 -13.64
N GLY A 26 1.76 -7.82 -12.71
CA GLY A 26 1.49 -7.44 -11.32
C GLY A 26 0.94 -6.02 -11.21
N CYS A 27 1.60 -5.04 -11.85
CA CYS A 27 1.15 -3.65 -11.88
C CYS A 27 -0.24 -3.49 -12.51
N ILE A 28 -0.54 -4.20 -13.60
CA ILE A 28 -1.86 -4.17 -14.25
C ILE A 28 -2.92 -4.75 -13.32
N LEU A 29 -2.72 -5.95 -12.79
CA LEU A 29 -3.67 -6.61 -11.89
C LEU A 29 -3.89 -5.78 -10.63
N GLY A 30 -2.80 -5.30 -10.02
CA GLY A 30 -2.84 -4.41 -8.87
C GLY A 30 -3.66 -3.16 -9.18
N THR A 31 -3.40 -2.48 -10.29
CA THR A 31 -4.13 -1.26 -10.66
C THR A 31 -5.62 -1.53 -10.91
N LEU A 32 -5.95 -2.61 -11.63
CA LEU A 32 -7.34 -2.99 -11.91
C LEU A 32 -8.12 -3.27 -10.63
N ILE A 33 -7.51 -4.00 -9.69
CA ILE A 33 -8.15 -4.33 -8.42
C ILE A 33 -8.15 -3.13 -7.46
N GLY A 34 -7.12 -2.29 -7.47
CA GLY A 34 -7.06 -1.07 -6.65
C GLY A 34 -8.14 -0.05 -7.03
N VAL A 35 -8.58 -0.04 -8.29
CA VAL A 35 -9.73 0.76 -8.75
C VAL A 35 -11.06 0.20 -8.20
N LEU A 36 -11.12 -1.05 -7.73
CA LEU A 36 -12.33 -1.58 -7.10
C LEU A 36 -12.43 -1.03 -5.66
N PRO A 37 -13.50 -0.30 -5.32
CA PRO A 37 -13.68 0.23 -3.97
C PRO A 37 -13.70 -0.90 -2.92
N GLY A 38 -13.05 -0.68 -1.78
CA GLY A 38 -13.12 -1.58 -0.62
C GLY A 38 -12.13 -2.75 -0.62
N ILE A 39 -11.60 -3.17 -1.78
CA ILE A 39 -10.79 -4.40 -1.85
C ILE A 39 -9.39 -4.20 -1.26
N GLY A 40 -8.74 -3.06 -1.47
CA GLY A 40 -7.43 -2.74 -0.91
C GLY A 40 -6.26 -3.68 -1.31
N PRO A 41 -4.99 -3.22 -1.29
CA PRO A 41 -3.79 -3.99 -1.53
C PRO A 41 -3.64 -5.28 -0.71
N VAL A 42 -4.04 -5.28 0.56
CA VAL A 42 -3.86 -6.46 1.43
C VAL A 42 -4.71 -7.64 0.95
N ALA A 43 -6.00 -7.42 0.68
CA ALA A 43 -6.86 -8.48 0.15
C ALA A 43 -6.43 -8.87 -1.26
N THR A 44 -6.04 -7.88 -2.09
CA THR A 44 -5.54 -8.12 -3.45
C THR A 44 -4.34 -9.08 -3.47
N ILE A 45 -3.34 -8.81 -2.63
CA ILE A 45 -2.17 -9.68 -2.49
C ILE A 45 -2.60 -11.05 -2.00
N ALA A 46 -3.46 -11.12 -0.98
CA ALA A 46 -3.86 -12.40 -0.40
C ALA A 46 -4.62 -13.28 -1.40
N MET A 47 -5.43 -12.69 -2.28
CA MET A 47 -6.13 -13.39 -3.37
C MET A 47 -5.19 -13.85 -4.49
N LEU A 48 -4.15 -13.06 -4.81
CA LEU A 48 -3.23 -13.35 -5.92
C LEU A 48 -1.97 -14.12 -5.51
N LEU A 49 -1.65 -14.20 -4.22
CA LEU A 49 -0.52 -14.96 -3.68
C LEU A 49 -0.43 -16.40 -4.20
N PRO A 50 -1.50 -17.22 -4.23
CA PRO A 50 -1.40 -18.58 -4.76
C PRO A 50 -0.97 -18.64 -6.24
N ALA A 51 -1.29 -17.63 -7.05
CA ALA A 51 -0.84 -17.58 -8.45
C ALA A 51 0.70 -17.43 -8.57
N THR A 52 1.36 -17.00 -7.50
CA THR A 52 2.83 -16.82 -7.47
C THR A 52 3.60 -18.02 -6.93
N TYR A 53 2.95 -19.05 -6.38
CA TYR A 53 3.65 -20.21 -5.79
C TYR A 53 4.40 -21.07 -6.81
N ALA A 54 3.93 -21.09 -8.06
CA ALA A 54 4.64 -21.78 -9.14
C ALA A 54 5.81 -20.97 -9.71
N LEU A 55 6.01 -19.72 -9.28
CA LEU A 55 7.03 -18.83 -9.81
C LEU A 55 8.33 -18.93 -9.02
N PRO A 56 9.49 -18.69 -9.67
CA PRO A 56 10.73 -18.46 -8.95
C PRO A 56 10.57 -17.34 -7.91
N PRO A 57 11.17 -17.45 -6.70
CA PRO A 57 10.95 -16.49 -5.60
C PRO A 57 11.17 -15.04 -6.00
N VAL A 58 12.19 -14.76 -6.82
CA VAL A 58 12.49 -13.42 -7.32
C VAL A 58 11.34 -12.88 -8.18
N SER A 59 10.85 -13.67 -9.13
CA SER A 59 9.74 -13.28 -10.00
C SER A 59 8.43 -13.12 -9.23
N ALA A 60 8.19 -13.99 -8.25
CA ALA A 60 7.04 -13.88 -7.34
C ALA A 60 7.07 -12.56 -6.56
N LEU A 61 8.20 -12.22 -5.94
CA LEU A 61 8.37 -10.96 -5.20
C LEU A 61 8.19 -9.73 -6.10
N ILE A 62 8.73 -9.76 -7.31
CA ILE A 62 8.56 -8.66 -8.29
C ILE A 62 7.08 -8.50 -8.67
N MET A 63 6.37 -9.61 -8.93
CA MET A 63 4.95 -9.57 -9.26
C MET A 63 4.11 -9.06 -8.09
N LEU A 64 4.33 -9.57 -6.87
CA LEU A 64 3.62 -9.15 -5.66
C LEU A 64 3.88 -7.68 -5.32
N ALA A 65 5.11 -7.20 -5.50
CA ALA A 65 5.45 -5.78 -5.36
C ALA A 65 4.68 -4.95 -6.40
N GLY A 66 4.64 -5.39 -7.66
CA GLY A 66 3.82 -4.75 -8.71
C GLY A 66 2.34 -4.70 -8.36
N ILE A 67 1.78 -5.79 -7.82
CA ILE A 67 0.40 -5.85 -7.34
C ILE A 67 0.16 -4.84 -6.22
N TYR A 68 1.03 -4.82 -5.22
CA TYR A 68 0.92 -3.92 -4.08
C TYR A 68 0.92 -2.45 -4.50
N TYR A 69 1.91 -2.04 -5.31
CA TYR A 69 2.02 -0.66 -5.77
C TYR A 69 0.92 -0.28 -6.76
N GLY A 70 0.57 -1.19 -7.67
CA GLY A 70 -0.56 -1.01 -8.58
C GLY A 70 -1.86 -0.78 -7.80
N ALA A 71 -2.11 -1.56 -6.75
CA ALA A 71 -3.30 -1.42 -5.92
C ALA A 71 -3.30 -0.10 -5.12
N GLN A 72 -2.15 0.28 -4.54
CA GLN A 72 -2.00 1.55 -3.82
C GLN A 72 -2.26 2.77 -4.70
N TYR A 73 -1.80 2.74 -5.96
CA TYR A 73 -2.05 3.81 -6.93
C TYR A 73 -3.47 3.76 -7.52
N GLY A 74 -3.99 2.56 -7.79
CA GLY A 74 -5.33 2.35 -8.35
C GLY A 74 -6.42 2.98 -7.48
N GLY A 75 -6.31 2.84 -6.16
CA GLY A 75 -7.27 3.42 -5.19
C GLY A 75 -7.39 4.95 -5.25
N SER A 76 -6.33 5.64 -5.70
CA SER A 76 -6.32 7.09 -5.87
C SER A 76 -7.17 7.53 -7.06
N THR A 77 -7.30 6.68 -8.08
CA THR A 77 -8.12 6.97 -9.26
C THR A 77 -9.60 7.06 -8.88
N THR A 78 -10.09 6.11 -8.09
CA THR A 78 -11.47 6.13 -7.59
C THR A 78 -11.69 7.20 -6.53
N ALA A 79 -10.72 7.43 -5.64
CA ALA A 79 -10.77 8.56 -4.70
C ALA A 79 -10.98 9.91 -5.42
N ILE A 80 -10.25 10.14 -6.52
CA ILE A 80 -10.32 11.40 -7.28
C ILE A 80 -11.60 11.50 -8.11
N LEU A 81 -12.01 10.44 -8.80
CA LEU A 81 -13.10 10.55 -9.78
C LEU A 81 -14.49 10.35 -9.17
N VAL A 82 -14.61 9.50 -8.15
CA VAL A 82 -15.91 9.05 -7.62
C VAL A 82 -16.05 9.21 -6.10
N ASN A 83 -15.09 9.86 -5.43
CA ASN A 83 -15.11 10.09 -3.98
C ASN A 83 -15.24 8.81 -3.14
N LEU A 84 -14.86 7.67 -3.71
CA LEU A 84 -14.90 6.35 -3.09
C LEU A 84 -13.47 5.81 -3.04
N PRO A 85 -12.77 5.97 -1.91
CA PRO A 85 -11.39 5.53 -1.82
C PRO A 85 -11.31 3.99 -1.81
N GLY A 86 -10.36 3.44 -2.58
CA GLY A 86 -10.07 2.00 -2.55
C GLY A 86 -9.31 1.56 -1.29
N GLU A 87 -8.70 2.51 -0.58
CA GLU A 87 -7.85 2.32 0.58
C GLU A 87 -8.04 3.42 1.62
N SER A 88 -7.71 3.10 2.87
CA SER A 88 -7.80 4.04 3.98
C SER A 88 -6.87 5.26 3.81
N SER A 89 -5.70 5.06 3.19
CA SER A 89 -4.73 6.13 2.90
C SER A 89 -5.22 7.10 1.81
N SER A 90 -6.03 6.62 0.86
CA SER A 90 -6.59 7.42 -0.24
C SER A 90 -7.78 8.30 0.17
N VAL A 91 -8.32 8.13 1.38
CA VAL A 91 -9.41 8.98 1.92
C VAL A 91 -9.01 10.46 1.91
N VAL A 92 -7.75 10.74 2.24
CA VAL A 92 -7.20 12.10 2.26
C VAL A 92 -7.22 12.72 0.86
N THR A 93 -6.97 11.90 -0.17
CA THR A 93 -6.95 12.30 -1.57
C THR A 93 -8.34 12.66 -2.07
N CYS A 94 -9.40 12.04 -1.55
CA CYS A 94 -10.78 12.43 -1.86
C CYS A 94 -11.05 13.91 -1.54
N ILE A 95 -10.48 14.43 -0.44
CA ILE A 95 -10.80 15.77 0.08
C ILE A 95 -10.58 16.87 -0.96
N ASP A 96 -9.43 16.83 -1.65
CA ASP A 96 -9.09 17.81 -2.68
C ASP A 96 -9.20 17.24 -4.09
N GLY A 97 -8.88 15.95 -4.30
CA GLY A 97 -8.93 15.29 -5.60
C GLY A 97 -10.33 15.28 -6.20
N TYR A 98 -11.34 14.91 -5.42
CA TYR A 98 -12.72 14.92 -5.88
C TYR A 98 -13.23 16.32 -6.20
N GLN A 99 -12.84 17.32 -5.40
CA GLN A 99 -13.19 18.72 -5.66
C GLN A 99 -12.54 19.23 -6.96
N MET A 100 -11.29 18.84 -7.24
CA MET A 100 -10.65 19.14 -8.53
C MET A 100 -11.41 18.47 -9.69
N ALA A 101 -11.83 17.22 -9.54
CA ALA A 101 -12.61 16.51 -10.56
C ALA A 101 -13.95 17.21 -10.84
N ARG A 102 -14.69 17.59 -9.80
CA ARG A 102 -15.96 18.35 -9.92
C ARG A 102 -15.81 19.70 -10.61
N GLN A 103 -14.64 20.32 -10.52
CA GLN A 103 -14.31 21.58 -11.20
C GLN A 103 -13.83 21.37 -12.65
N GLY A 104 -13.94 20.16 -13.20
CA GLY A 104 -13.46 19.83 -14.54
C GLY A 104 -11.93 19.66 -14.63
N ARG A 105 -11.24 19.60 -13.49
CA ARG A 105 -9.77 19.44 -13.38
C ARG A 105 -9.37 18.03 -12.92
N ALA A 106 -10.12 17.02 -13.35
CA ALA A 106 -9.80 15.61 -13.07
C ALA A 106 -8.44 15.19 -13.65
N GLY A 107 -8.11 15.63 -14.86
CA GLY A 107 -6.84 15.32 -15.53
C GLY A 107 -5.61 15.72 -14.70
N PRO A 108 -5.48 17.01 -14.31
CA PRO A 108 -4.38 17.46 -13.47
C PRO A 108 -4.32 16.79 -12.09
N ALA A 109 -5.47 16.43 -11.50
CA ALA A 109 -5.51 15.72 -10.23
C ALA A 109 -4.94 14.30 -10.36
N LEU A 110 -5.38 13.54 -11.38
CA LEU A 110 -4.87 12.20 -11.68
C LEU A 110 -3.38 12.23 -12.01
N ALA A 111 -2.93 13.21 -12.82
CA ALA A 111 -1.52 13.35 -13.14
C ALA A 111 -0.68 13.76 -11.93
N ALA A 112 -1.18 14.61 -11.04
CA ALA A 112 -0.48 14.93 -9.79
C ALA A 112 -0.32 13.71 -8.89
N ALA A 113 -1.36 12.89 -8.76
CA ALA A 113 -1.31 11.62 -8.04
C ALA A 113 -0.31 10.66 -8.68
N GLY A 114 -0.37 10.44 -9.99
CA GLY A 114 0.52 9.52 -10.71
C GLY A 114 1.99 9.96 -10.70
N LEU A 115 2.27 11.23 -11.01
CA LEU A 115 3.64 11.75 -11.02
C LEU A 115 4.25 11.81 -9.62
N GLY A 116 3.44 12.19 -8.61
CA GLY A 116 3.85 12.19 -7.21
C GLY A 116 4.17 10.78 -6.72
N SER A 117 3.27 9.83 -6.99
CA SER A 117 3.44 8.40 -6.65
C SER A 117 4.66 7.79 -7.33
N PHE A 118 4.86 8.07 -8.62
CA PHE A 118 6.03 7.59 -9.37
C PHE A 118 7.34 8.13 -8.80
N PHE A 119 7.43 9.45 -8.55
CA PHE A 119 8.62 10.05 -7.95
C PHE A 119 8.88 9.47 -6.55
N ALA A 120 7.85 9.38 -5.72
CA ALA A 120 7.93 8.87 -4.37
C ALA A 120 8.34 7.39 -4.32
N GLY A 121 7.80 6.55 -5.21
CA GLY A 121 8.16 5.14 -5.34
C GLY A 121 9.61 4.96 -5.77
N CYS A 122 10.10 5.76 -6.73
CA CYS A 122 11.51 5.79 -7.13
C CYS A 122 12.42 6.15 -5.95
N VAL A 123 12.11 7.23 -5.22
CA VAL A 123 12.89 7.66 -4.05
C VAL A 123 12.84 6.60 -2.95
N GLY A 124 11.66 6.06 -2.63
CA GLY A 124 11.49 5.01 -1.64
C GLY A 124 12.27 3.74 -2.00
N THR A 125 12.35 3.38 -3.29
CA THR A 125 13.13 2.22 -3.76
C THR A 125 14.62 2.46 -3.56
N LEU A 126 15.11 3.67 -3.83
CA LEU A 126 16.50 4.04 -3.57
C LEU A 126 16.82 4.05 -2.06
N ILE A 127 15.89 4.52 -1.23
CA ILE A 127 16.01 4.45 0.23
C ILE A 127 16.08 2.98 0.68
N LEU A 128 15.15 2.14 0.23
CA LEU A 128 15.17 0.70 0.51
C LEU A 128 16.51 0.07 0.09
N ALA A 129 16.99 0.35 -1.13
CA ALA A 129 18.25 -0.19 -1.62
C ALA A 129 19.47 0.30 -0.81
N ALA A 130 19.45 1.56 -0.35
CA ALA A 130 20.52 2.13 0.49
C ALA A 130 20.53 1.56 1.91
N PHE A 131 19.34 1.30 2.49
CA PHE A 131 19.19 0.79 3.85
C PHE A 131 19.18 -0.75 3.91
N ALA A 132 18.96 -1.47 2.80
CA ALA A 132 18.92 -2.93 2.79
C ALA A 132 20.21 -3.59 3.35
N PRO A 133 21.44 -3.17 2.99
CA PRO A 133 22.66 -3.75 3.56
C PRO A 133 22.77 -3.63 5.09
N PRO A 134 22.70 -2.42 5.71
CA PRO A 134 22.81 -2.32 7.16
C PRO A 134 21.68 -3.02 7.91
N LEU A 135 20.47 -3.06 7.34
CA LEU A 135 19.35 -3.81 7.93
C LEU A 135 19.57 -5.31 7.88
N THR A 136 20.15 -5.82 6.80
CA THR A 136 20.50 -7.24 6.68
C THR A 136 21.56 -7.63 7.71
N GLU A 137 22.59 -6.80 7.91
CA GLU A 137 23.59 -7.02 8.95
C GLU A 137 23.00 -6.98 10.36
N LEU A 138 22.02 -6.11 10.60
CA LEU A 138 21.29 -6.05 11.86
C LEU A 138 20.43 -7.30 12.05
N ALA A 139 19.73 -7.75 11.01
CA ALA A 139 18.89 -8.95 11.05
C ALA A 139 19.72 -10.21 11.38
N PHE A 140 20.95 -10.34 10.88
CA PHE A 140 21.84 -11.45 11.25
C PHE A 140 22.27 -11.46 12.73
N LYS A 141 22.12 -10.34 13.44
CA LYS A 141 22.41 -10.23 14.88
C LYS A 141 21.19 -10.51 15.76
N PHE A 142 20.00 -10.68 15.17
CA PHE A 142 18.78 -10.89 15.95
C PHE A 142 18.76 -12.28 16.57
N GLY A 143 18.58 -12.33 17.88
CA GLY A 143 18.30 -13.54 18.62
C GLY A 143 16.80 -13.72 18.89
N PRO A 144 16.43 -14.75 19.66
CA PRO A 144 15.03 -15.03 19.99
C PRO A 144 14.30 -13.85 20.66
N ALA A 145 15.00 -13.05 21.48
CA ALA A 145 14.42 -11.90 22.17
C ALA A 145 14.09 -10.75 21.21
N GLU A 146 14.97 -10.47 20.25
CA GLU A 146 14.76 -9.45 19.22
C GLU A 146 13.62 -9.87 18.28
N TYR A 147 13.58 -11.13 17.87
CA TYR A 147 12.46 -11.67 17.09
C TYR A 147 11.12 -11.57 17.84
N PHE A 148 11.08 -11.95 19.12
CA PHE A 148 9.87 -11.82 19.94
C PHE A 148 9.41 -10.37 20.05
N SER A 149 10.34 -9.44 20.29
CA SER A 149 10.05 -8.02 20.44
C SER A 149 9.56 -7.41 19.13
N LEU A 150 10.18 -7.74 18.00
CA LEU A 150 9.78 -7.28 16.68
C LEU A 150 8.39 -7.80 16.30
N MET A 151 8.11 -9.09 16.52
CA MET A 151 6.78 -9.67 16.29
C MET A 151 5.72 -9.01 17.17
N THR A 152 6.02 -8.80 18.47
CA THR A 152 5.10 -8.12 19.40
C THR A 152 4.82 -6.68 18.96
N LEU A 153 5.86 -5.95 18.53
CA LEU A 153 5.72 -4.60 17.99
C LEU A 153 4.84 -4.59 16.73
N GLY A 154 5.02 -5.56 15.84
CA GLY A 154 4.17 -5.74 14.65
C GLY A 154 2.69 -5.98 15.02
N LEU A 155 2.42 -6.82 16.01
CA LEU A 155 1.07 -7.06 16.52
C LEU A 155 0.46 -5.81 17.16
N ILE A 156 1.23 -5.07 17.96
CA ILE A 156 0.79 -3.77 18.52
C ILE A 156 0.47 -2.79 17.40
N GLY A 157 1.32 -2.71 16.37
CA GLY A 157 1.09 -1.87 15.19
C GLY A 157 -0.20 -2.25 14.46
N ALA A 158 -0.48 -3.54 14.30
CA ALA A 158 -1.72 -4.03 13.71
C ALA A 158 -2.96 -3.60 14.53
N VAL A 159 -2.88 -3.62 15.87
CA VAL A 159 -3.95 -3.10 16.74
C VAL A 159 -4.14 -1.59 16.57
N VAL A 160 -3.04 -0.83 16.54
CA VAL A 160 -3.08 0.65 16.44
C VAL A 160 -3.68 1.10 15.12
N LEU A 161 -3.46 0.33 14.04
CA LEU A 161 -4.07 0.60 12.75
C LEU A 161 -5.51 0.19 12.61
N ALA A 162 -5.93 -0.83 13.36
CA ALA A 162 -7.26 -1.37 13.20
C ALA A 162 -8.28 -0.26 13.49
N SER A 163 -9.09 0.06 12.48
CA SER A 163 -10.16 1.04 12.64
C SER A 163 -11.28 0.44 13.49
N GLY A 164 -11.71 1.15 14.53
CA GLY A 164 -12.83 0.76 15.38
C GLY A 164 -12.44 0.30 16.78
N SER A 165 -13.05 -0.80 17.25
CA SER A 165 -12.92 -1.22 18.65
C SER A 165 -11.59 -1.92 18.91
N LEU A 166 -10.79 -1.35 19.83
CA LEU A 166 -9.54 -1.92 20.32
C LEU A 166 -9.72 -3.39 20.76
N LEU A 167 -10.80 -3.68 21.47
CA LEU A 167 -11.09 -5.03 21.95
C LEU A 167 -11.30 -6.01 20.79
N LYS A 168 -12.01 -5.58 19.73
CA LYS A 168 -12.21 -6.42 18.54
C LYS A 168 -10.88 -6.65 17.80
N ALA A 169 -10.05 -5.61 17.66
CA ALA A 169 -8.74 -5.73 17.01
C ALA A 169 -7.83 -6.75 17.75
N VAL A 170 -7.73 -6.61 19.07
CA VAL A 170 -6.97 -7.55 19.91
C VAL A 170 -7.55 -8.97 19.82
N ALA A 171 -8.88 -9.12 19.88
CA ALA A 171 -9.52 -10.42 19.76
C ALA A 171 -9.24 -11.08 18.40
N MET A 172 -9.27 -10.33 17.30
CA MET A 172 -8.96 -10.84 15.96
C MET A 172 -7.50 -11.24 15.80
N ILE A 173 -6.56 -10.51 16.43
CA ILE A 173 -5.15 -10.90 16.46
C ILE A 173 -4.97 -12.21 17.23
N VAL A 174 -5.55 -12.32 18.43
CA VAL A 174 -5.47 -13.54 19.22
C VAL A 174 -6.08 -14.72 18.46
N LEU A 175 -7.22 -14.51 17.81
CA LEU A 175 -7.84 -15.51 16.95
C LEU A 175 -6.92 -15.94 15.81
N GLY A 176 -6.30 -14.98 15.11
CA GLY A 176 -5.34 -15.25 14.04
C GLY A 176 -4.12 -16.04 14.52
N LEU A 177 -3.57 -15.70 15.69
CA LEU A 177 -2.48 -16.44 16.32
C LEU A 177 -2.90 -17.87 16.69
N LEU A 178 -4.09 -18.06 17.26
CA LEU A 178 -4.61 -19.39 17.59
C LEU A 178 -4.76 -20.26 16.33
N LEU A 179 -5.29 -19.69 15.25
CA LEU A 179 -5.40 -20.39 13.96
C LEU A 179 -4.01 -20.70 13.36
N GLY A 180 -3.04 -19.79 13.50
CA GLY A 180 -1.68 -19.97 13.01
C GLY A 180 -0.83 -20.98 13.78
N ILE A 181 -1.21 -21.34 15.02
CA ILE A 181 -0.52 -22.37 15.81
C ILE A 181 -0.98 -23.79 15.40
N VAL A 182 -2.10 -23.92 14.68
CA VAL A 182 -2.59 -25.22 14.20
C VAL A 182 -1.63 -25.79 13.16
N GLY A 183 -1.11 -26.98 13.41
CA GLY A 183 -0.17 -27.67 12.53
C GLY A 183 1.10 -28.16 13.22
N THR A 184 2.05 -28.61 12.42
CA THR A 184 3.36 -29.05 12.90
C THR A 184 4.24 -27.84 13.21
N ASP A 185 4.69 -27.71 14.45
CA ASP A 185 5.58 -26.63 14.85
C ASP A 185 6.94 -26.75 14.14
N VAL A 186 7.32 -25.69 13.41
CA VAL A 186 8.53 -25.69 12.56
C VAL A 186 9.84 -25.79 13.34
N ASN A 187 9.85 -25.48 14.64
CA ASN A 187 11.05 -25.51 15.48
C ASN A 187 11.24 -26.85 16.19
N SER A 188 10.15 -27.44 16.68
CA SER A 188 10.15 -28.63 17.54
C SER A 188 9.64 -29.89 16.83
N GLY A 189 8.96 -29.77 15.69
CA GLY A 189 8.34 -30.88 14.96
C GLY A 189 7.08 -31.45 15.62
N VAL A 190 6.60 -30.84 16.71
CA VAL A 190 5.43 -31.32 17.46
C VAL A 190 4.16 -30.82 16.79
N ALA A 191 3.21 -31.73 16.53
CA ALA A 191 1.88 -31.37 16.05
C ALA A 191 1.07 -30.67 17.16
N ARG A 192 0.55 -29.48 16.87
CA ARG A 192 -0.27 -28.66 17.78
C ARG A 192 -1.67 -28.51 17.21
N PHE A 193 -2.68 -28.76 18.04
CA PHE A 193 -4.09 -28.63 17.67
C PHE A 193 -4.48 -29.37 16.37
N SER A 194 -3.80 -30.48 16.04
CA SER A 194 -4.09 -31.28 14.85
C SER A 194 -5.26 -32.25 15.05
N PHE A 195 -5.60 -32.59 16.29
CA PHE A 195 -6.73 -33.46 16.65
C PHE A 195 -6.74 -34.83 15.91
N ASP A 196 -5.57 -35.35 15.55
CA ASP A 196 -5.40 -36.59 14.76
C ASP A 196 -6.04 -36.52 13.35
N ILE A 197 -6.25 -35.29 12.84
CA ILE A 197 -6.68 -35.02 11.48
C ILE A 197 -5.43 -34.71 10.64
N PRO A 198 -5.11 -35.52 9.61
CA PRO A 198 -3.92 -35.31 8.78
C PRO A 198 -3.85 -33.90 8.19
N GLU A 199 -4.96 -33.38 7.68
CA GLU A 199 -5.05 -32.05 7.08
C GLU A 199 -4.74 -30.92 8.07
N LEU A 200 -5.08 -31.09 9.35
CA LEU A 200 -4.74 -30.11 10.39
C LEU A 200 -3.29 -30.23 10.85
N THR A 201 -2.61 -31.34 10.55
CA THR A 201 -1.17 -31.52 10.81
C THR A 201 -0.33 -30.70 9.83
N ASP A 202 -0.83 -30.56 8.59
CA ASP A 202 -0.29 -29.64 7.58
C ASP A 202 -0.58 -28.16 7.90
N GLY A 203 -1.52 -27.92 8.83
CA GLY A 203 -1.93 -26.60 9.31
C GLY A 203 -3.02 -25.96 8.45
N ILE A 204 -3.54 -24.82 8.92
CA ILE A 204 -4.61 -24.13 8.19
C ILE A 204 -3.99 -23.23 7.13
N GLY A 205 -4.28 -23.53 5.85
CA GLY A 205 -3.76 -22.77 4.73
C GLY A 205 -4.19 -21.30 4.75
N PHE A 206 -3.22 -20.38 4.89
CA PHE A 206 -3.46 -18.93 4.87
C PHE A 206 -4.29 -18.49 3.65
N VAL A 207 -3.99 -19.05 2.47
CA VAL A 207 -4.71 -18.75 1.22
C VAL A 207 -6.20 -19.07 1.34
N VAL A 208 -6.55 -20.21 1.93
CA VAL A 208 -7.96 -20.64 2.08
C VAL A 208 -8.70 -19.68 2.99
N ILE A 209 -8.11 -19.31 4.13
CA ILE A 209 -8.69 -18.32 5.04
C ILE A 209 -8.85 -16.98 4.34
N ALA A 210 -7.79 -16.48 3.68
CA ALA A 210 -7.81 -15.18 3.04
C ALA A 210 -8.85 -15.10 1.91
N MET A 211 -8.90 -16.11 1.02
CA MET A 211 -9.91 -16.19 -0.03
C MET A 211 -11.33 -16.31 0.55
N GLY A 212 -11.49 -17.04 1.66
CA GLY A 212 -12.76 -17.16 2.36
C GLY A 212 -13.23 -15.82 2.94
N VAL A 213 -12.40 -15.20 3.78
CA VAL A 213 -12.74 -13.98 4.52
C VAL A 213 -12.87 -12.78 3.58
N PHE A 214 -11.87 -12.53 2.74
CA PHE A 214 -11.88 -11.37 1.86
C PHE A 214 -12.75 -11.59 0.62
N GLY A 215 -12.70 -12.79 0.02
CA GLY A 215 -13.47 -13.08 -1.19
C GLY A 215 -14.97 -13.05 -0.96
N TYR A 216 -15.49 -13.82 0.01
CA TYR A 216 -16.92 -13.80 0.32
C TYR A 216 -17.34 -12.51 1.02
N GLY A 217 -16.50 -11.95 1.91
CA GLY A 217 -16.79 -10.69 2.60
C GLY A 217 -17.06 -9.55 1.62
N GLU A 218 -16.25 -9.42 0.58
CA GLU A 218 -16.44 -8.39 -0.45
C GLU A 218 -17.67 -8.63 -1.32
N ILE A 219 -17.95 -9.88 -1.71
CA ILE A 219 -19.15 -10.21 -2.49
C ILE A 219 -20.40 -9.81 -1.70
N ILE A 220 -20.47 -10.18 -0.42
CA ILE A 220 -21.61 -9.86 0.46
C ILE A 220 -21.70 -8.35 0.69
N GLY A 221 -20.58 -7.68 0.94
CA GLY A 221 -20.52 -6.24 1.15
C GLY A 221 -20.99 -5.44 -0.07
N ASN A 222 -20.52 -5.82 -1.26
CA ASN A 222 -20.93 -5.18 -2.52
C ASN A 222 -22.43 -5.41 -2.82
N LEU A 223 -22.95 -6.62 -2.59
CA LEU A 223 -24.38 -6.91 -2.77
C LEU A 223 -25.28 -6.16 -1.76
N SER A 224 -24.72 -5.68 -0.64
CA SER A 224 -25.45 -4.98 0.40
C SER A 224 -25.52 -3.46 0.19
N GLN A 225 -24.79 -2.91 -0.79
CA GLN A 225 -24.82 -1.47 -1.10
C GLN A 225 -25.93 -1.17 -2.13
N PRO A 226 -26.87 -0.22 -1.85
CA PRO A 226 -27.87 0.20 -2.82
C PRO A 226 -27.23 0.87 -4.05
N ASP A 227 -27.73 0.57 -5.25
CA ASP A 227 -27.24 1.13 -6.53
C ASP A 227 -27.41 2.68 -6.64
N ASP A 228 -28.23 3.29 -5.77
CA ASP A 228 -28.72 4.67 -5.93
C ASP A 228 -27.76 5.80 -5.52
N GLU A 229 -26.59 5.54 -4.91
CA GLU A 229 -25.65 6.60 -4.49
C GLU A 229 -24.42 6.77 -5.41
N ARG A 230 -24.32 6.02 -6.50
CA ARG A 230 -23.16 6.12 -7.42
C ARG A 230 -23.35 7.24 -8.44
N GLU A 231 -23.15 8.49 -8.03
CA GLU A 231 -22.84 9.57 -8.98
C GLU A 231 -21.44 9.35 -9.56
N VAL A 232 -21.34 8.52 -10.61
CA VAL A 232 -20.11 8.43 -11.39
C VAL A 232 -20.01 9.71 -12.20
N PHE A 233 -19.06 10.57 -11.85
CA PHE A 233 -18.66 11.70 -12.70
C PHE A 233 -18.04 11.14 -13.99
N THR A 234 -18.89 10.83 -14.98
CA THR A 234 -18.53 10.27 -16.29
C THR A 234 -18.16 11.35 -17.31
N HIS A 235 -17.94 12.59 -16.88
CA HIS A 235 -17.48 13.63 -17.80
C HIS A 235 -16.10 13.25 -18.36
N LYS A 236 -15.97 13.32 -19.70
CA LYS A 236 -14.70 13.07 -20.41
C LYS A 236 -13.56 13.81 -19.71
N VAL A 237 -12.59 13.06 -19.17
CA VAL A 237 -11.36 13.63 -18.62
C VAL A 237 -10.64 14.36 -19.74
N LYS A 238 -10.56 15.70 -19.65
CA LYS A 238 -9.85 16.56 -20.59
C LYS A 238 -8.62 17.17 -19.91
N GLY A 239 -7.57 17.42 -20.69
CA GLY A 239 -6.37 18.10 -20.19
C GLY A 239 -5.62 17.31 -19.12
N LEU A 240 -5.12 16.12 -19.48
CA LEU A 240 -4.41 15.23 -18.54
C LEU A 240 -3.19 15.87 -17.88
N TRP A 241 -2.52 16.80 -18.56
CA TRP A 241 -1.26 17.35 -18.07
C TRP A 241 -1.47 18.53 -17.11
N PRO A 242 -0.81 18.55 -15.94
CA PRO A 242 -0.84 19.70 -15.05
C PRO A 242 -0.26 20.96 -15.72
N THR A 243 -0.79 22.13 -15.38
CA THR A 243 -0.25 23.41 -15.86
C THR A 243 1.12 23.71 -15.25
N LYS A 244 1.85 24.70 -15.80
CA LYS A 244 3.14 25.13 -15.20
C LYS A 244 2.98 25.61 -13.75
N ASP A 245 1.85 26.26 -13.45
CA ASP A 245 1.55 26.71 -12.08
C ASP A 245 1.22 25.52 -11.17
N ASP A 246 0.51 24.51 -11.68
CA ASP A 246 0.30 23.25 -10.97
C ASP A 246 1.63 22.57 -10.64
N PHE A 247 2.55 22.45 -11.60
CA PHE A 247 3.89 21.90 -11.35
C PHE A 247 4.65 22.66 -10.27
N LYS A 248 4.62 24.00 -10.31
CA LYS A 248 5.28 24.86 -9.32
C LYS A 248 4.71 24.69 -7.92
N ARG A 249 3.42 24.37 -7.80
CA ARG A 249 2.72 24.14 -6.52
C ARG A 249 2.87 22.70 -6.03
N MET A 250 2.78 21.72 -6.93
CA MET A 250 2.83 20.30 -6.59
C MET A 250 4.25 19.83 -6.25
N MET A 251 5.29 20.29 -6.97
CA MET A 251 6.65 19.73 -6.82
C MET A 251 7.19 19.82 -5.38
N PRO A 252 7.08 20.97 -4.68
CA PRO A 252 7.52 21.04 -3.28
C PRO A 252 6.67 20.17 -2.35
N ALA A 253 5.38 19.96 -2.68
CA ALA A 253 4.47 19.13 -1.91
C ALA A 253 4.80 17.63 -2.11
N VAL A 254 5.15 17.22 -3.34
CA VAL A 254 5.66 15.87 -3.65
C VAL A 254 6.92 15.58 -2.85
N LEU A 255 7.89 16.52 -2.82
CA LEU A 255 9.14 16.34 -2.09
C LEU A 255 8.90 16.17 -0.58
N ARG A 256 8.06 17.02 0.02
CA ARG A 256 7.73 16.92 1.46
C ARG A 256 6.93 15.67 1.78
N GLY A 257 5.95 15.33 0.94
CA GLY A 257 5.17 14.11 1.06
C GLY A 257 6.05 12.86 0.98
N THR A 258 6.95 12.81 0.00
CA THR A 258 7.94 11.73 -0.16
C THR A 258 8.82 11.61 1.08
N ALA A 259 9.41 12.71 1.55
CA ALA A 259 10.28 12.68 2.73
C ALA A 259 9.55 12.20 3.99
N LEU A 260 8.33 12.69 4.22
CA LEU A 260 7.52 12.29 5.37
C LEU A 260 7.05 10.83 5.24
N GLY A 261 6.63 10.41 4.05
CA GLY A 261 6.22 9.04 3.77
C GLY A 261 7.35 8.05 3.94
N SER A 262 8.55 8.36 3.43
CA SER A 262 9.72 7.51 3.63
C SER A 262 10.13 7.40 5.09
N ALA A 263 9.96 8.46 5.89
CA ALA A 263 10.27 8.43 7.31
C ALA A 263 9.24 7.62 8.12
N LEU A 264 7.95 7.79 7.82
CA LEU A 264 6.87 7.13 8.54
C LEU A 264 6.61 5.70 8.05
N GLY A 265 6.98 5.36 6.81
CA GLY A 265 6.79 4.02 6.26
C GLY A 265 7.71 2.96 6.86
N ILE A 266 8.80 3.35 7.51
CA ILE A 266 9.63 2.43 8.31
C ILE A 266 8.86 1.95 9.56
N LEU A 267 7.80 2.66 9.98
CA LEU A 267 7.03 2.26 11.15
C LEU A 267 6.15 1.04 10.83
N PRO A 268 6.22 -0.02 11.66
CA PRO A 268 5.35 -1.18 11.50
C PRO A 268 3.91 -0.79 11.80
N GLY A 269 2.98 -1.41 11.08
CA GLY A 269 1.57 -1.08 11.23
C GLY A 269 1.22 0.27 10.60
N GLY A 270 1.31 0.33 9.27
CA GLY A 270 0.55 1.25 8.40
C GLY A 270 1.07 2.67 8.35
N GLY A 271 2.40 2.76 8.24
CA GLY A 271 3.10 3.99 7.92
C GLY A 271 2.53 4.71 6.70
N ALA A 272 1.98 4.02 5.70
CA ALA A 272 1.33 4.66 4.53
C ALA A 272 0.09 5.51 4.90
N LEU A 273 -0.80 4.99 5.75
CA LEU A 273 -1.99 5.72 6.23
C LEU A 273 -1.57 6.96 7.04
N LEU A 274 -0.70 6.76 8.03
CA LEU A 274 -0.20 7.83 8.89
C LEU A 274 0.53 8.89 8.04
N ALA A 275 1.32 8.47 7.06
CA ALA A 275 2.03 9.33 6.15
C ALA A 275 1.09 10.22 5.33
N SER A 276 0.03 9.66 4.74
CA SER A 276 -0.94 10.43 3.95
C SER A 276 -1.68 11.48 4.78
N PHE A 277 -2.14 11.12 5.98
CA PHE A 277 -2.80 12.07 6.88
C PHE A 277 -1.85 13.13 7.42
N ALA A 278 -0.65 12.73 7.85
CA ALA A 278 0.36 13.64 8.39
C ALA A 278 0.86 14.61 7.32
N SER A 279 1.04 14.16 6.08
CA SER A 279 1.50 15.02 4.98
C SER A 279 0.45 16.05 4.60
N TYR A 280 -0.84 15.68 4.60
CA TYR A 280 -1.93 16.63 4.40
C TYR A 280 -2.04 17.67 5.52
N ALA A 281 -1.93 17.23 6.78
CA ALA A 281 -1.92 18.12 7.94
C ALA A 281 -0.73 19.10 7.89
N LEU A 282 0.45 18.62 7.46
CA LEU A 282 1.63 19.45 7.24
C LEU A 282 1.38 20.49 6.13
N GLU A 283 0.82 20.07 5.00
CA GLU A 283 0.52 21.00 3.89
C GLU A 283 -0.46 22.10 4.29
N LYS A 284 -1.45 21.79 5.13
CA LYS A 284 -2.39 22.78 5.71
C LYS A 284 -1.71 23.81 6.62
N LYS A 285 -0.64 23.41 7.32
CA LYS A 285 0.14 24.32 8.20
C LYS A 285 1.10 25.22 7.42
N ILE A 286 1.51 24.81 6.22
CA ILE A 286 2.40 25.60 5.37
C ILE A 286 1.61 26.76 4.76
N LYS A 287 2.16 27.98 4.89
CA LYS A 287 1.55 29.21 4.37
C LYS A 287 1.14 29.08 2.91
N MET A 288 -0.12 29.42 2.62
CA MET A 288 -0.65 29.43 1.26
C MET A 288 0.01 30.50 0.40
N ARG A 289 0.20 30.19 -0.88
CA ARG A 289 0.72 31.15 -1.86
C ARG A 289 -0.41 32.06 -2.38
N PRO A 290 -0.11 33.29 -2.84
CA PRO A 290 -1.12 34.14 -3.48
C PRO A 290 -1.75 33.43 -4.69
N GLY A 291 -3.08 33.43 -4.79
CA GLY A 291 -3.81 32.74 -5.87
C GLY A 291 -3.91 31.21 -5.71
N GLU A 292 -3.59 30.68 -4.53
CA GLU A 292 -3.74 29.25 -4.22
C GLU A 292 -5.17 28.93 -3.77
N VAL A 293 -5.72 27.81 -4.26
CA VAL A 293 -7.06 27.35 -3.89
C VAL A 293 -7.02 26.85 -2.43
N PRO A 294 -7.99 27.18 -1.58
CA PRO A 294 -8.04 26.63 -0.22
C PRO A 294 -8.05 25.10 -0.21
N PHE A 295 -7.41 24.48 0.78
CA PHE A 295 -7.51 23.03 1.01
C PHE A 295 -8.97 22.63 1.28
N GLY A 296 -9.38 21.47 0.77
CA GLY A 296 -10.78 21.02 0.75
C GLY A 296 -11.64 21.68 -0.33
N LYS A 297 -11.04 22.49 -1.21
CA LYS A 297 -11.71 23.11 -2.37
C LYS A 297 -11.02 22.77 -3.69
N GLY A 298 -10.13 21.77 -3.71
CA GLY A 298 -9.44 21.33 -4.92
C GLY A 298 -8.02 21.87 -5.03
N ASN A 299 -7.30 21.94 -3.92
CA ASN A 299 -5.89 22.31 -3.92
C ASN A 299 -5.01 21.12 -4.34
N ILE A 300 -4.24 21.28 -5.41
CA ILE A 300 -3.35 20.24 -5.95
C ILE A 300 -2.30 19.73 -4.94
N ARG A 301 -1.87 20.57 -3.99
CA ARG A 301 -0.97 20.16 -2.90
C ARG A 301 -1.63 19.11 -1.99
N GLY A 302 -2.95 19.22 -1.82
CA GLY A 302 -3.78 18.28 -1.07
C GLY A 302 -3.96 16.92 -1.75
N VAL A 303 -3.54 16.78 -3.00
CA VAL A 303 -3.48 15.50 -3.74
C VAL A 303 -2.03 15.02 -3.82
N ALA A 304 -1.14 15.88 -4.30
CA ALA A 304 0.24 15.50 -4.60
C ALA A 304 1.04 15.06 -3.37
N SER A 305 0.89 15.73 -2.22
CA SER A 305 1.63 15.38 -1.00
C SER A 305 1.12 14.08 -0.37
N PRO A 306 -0.19 13.87 -0.14
CA PRO A 306 -0.71 12.61 0.41
C PRO A 306 -0.43 11.40 -0.45
N GLU A 307 -0.50 11.52 -1.77
CA GLU A 307 -0.22 10.42 -2.70
C GLU A 307 1.27 10.06 -2.74
N SER A 308 2.14 11.08 -2.72
CA SER A 308 3.59 10.86 -2.61
C SER A 308 3.94 10.22 -1.25
N ALA A 309 3.29 10.65 -0.17
CA ALA A 309 3.50 10.09 1.16
C ALA A 309 2.99 8.64 1.27
N ASN A 310 1.82 8.34 0.68
CA ASN A 310 1.27 6.99 0.59
C ASN A 310 2.27 6.04 -0.07
N ASN A 311 2.76 6.41 -1.26
CA ASN A 311 3.62 5.54 -2.06
C ASN A 311 5.04 5.43 -1.50
N ALA A 312 5.62 6.52 -1.00
CA ALA A 312 6.89 6.44 -0.28
C ALA A 312 6.77 5.58 0.99
N GLY A 313 5.67 5.72 1.73
CA GLY A 313 5.38 4.91 2.91
C GLY A 313 5.20 3.44 2.58
N ALA A 314 4.41 3.13 1.56
CA ALA A 314 4.21 1.77 1.04
C ALA A 314 5.53 1.12 0.64
N GLN A 315 6.41 1.83 -0.07
CA GLN A 315 7.71 1.33 -0.52
C GLN A 315 8.68 1.10 0.65
N THR A 316 8.69 2.02 1.61
CA THR A 316 9.53 1.90 2.81
C THR A 316 8.95 0.94 3.84
N SER A 317 7.70 0.49 3.71
CA SER A 317 7.13 -0.60 4.54
C SER A 317 7.70 -1.98 4.21
N PHE A 318 8.45 -2.11 3.10
CA PHE A 318 9.26 -3.31 2.80
C PHE A 318 10.55 -3.36 3.63
N ILE A 319 10.87 -2.28 4.33
CA ILE A 319 11.92 -2.25 5.35
C ILE A 319 11.34 -3.02 6.56
N PRO A 320 11.98 -4.11 7.01
CA PRO A 320 11.46 -4.99 8.06
C PRO A 320 11.32 -4.30 9.43
#